data_AF-A0A835PQ14-F1
#
_entry.id   AF-A0A835PQ14-F1
#
_cell.length_a   1.000
_cell.length_b   1.000
_cell.length_c   1.000
_cell.angle_alpha   90.00
_cell.angle_beta   90.00
_cell.angle_gamma   90.00
#
_symmetry.space_group_name_H-M   'P 1'
#
loop_
_entity.id
_entity.type
_entity.pdbx_description
1 polymer ?
#
loop_
_entity_poly.entity_id
_entity_poly.type
_entity_poly.pdbx_seq_one_letter_code
_entity_poly.pdbx_strand_id
1 'polypeptide(L)'
;MFYFNMSKLFLPWMERVIDEEVEDNVIEDVLQTFHLILLSSSEVQSQIFANALLSSCWFTLSFKYLGLFQTDQMRTTVYLSIASLIDRAFGPDFGQPVRDACVFLPFDPLELVFLLGQKHSLYPELPLCQCAAILILYVTSLSGERLADDAQVLASLEQYILVNCRNFLSATGNYLILALVLHLYGLLRCSPAGINWPYSREAEETLFILLAKDEVDLLCIEVHPMALEWLFQQEGFMAFLSHQILRFCRFLGPNETLLIVHQYGRKTINMQMISELVVSGDNYVAPLLVSLLKELQEEGAEDDMLCVLNTMAGILQKFPNASIQFCLHNVAGTVRSIYYSKYCSSQLFAACSLLVFNILHTANHKVISQDEEWHAVTIKVLNISLDTIHRLFLF
;
A
#
# COMPACT_ATOMS: atom_id res chain seq x y z
N MET A 1 -22.47 -17.50 -3.52
CA MET A 1 -23.29 -18.06 -2.41
C MET A 1 -22.75 -19.40 -1.93
N PHE A 2 -22.47 -20.38 -2.81
CA PHE A 2 -21.90 -21.69 -2.43
C PHE A 2 -20.52 -21.61 -1.74
N TYR A 3 -19.54 -20.91 -2.34
CA TYR A 3 -18.19 -20.77 -1.77
C TYR A 3 -18.14 -20.02 -0.43
N PHE A 4 -19.01 -19.01 -0.27
CA PHE A 4 -19.15 -18.25 0.98
C PHE A 4 -19.80 -19.07 2.10
N ASN A 5 -20.70 -20.00 1.75
CA ASN A 5 -21.26 -20.94 2.72
C ASN A 5 -20.27 -22.07 3.06
N MET A 6 -19.41 -22.47 2.10
CA MET A 6 -18.30 -23.40 2.34
C MET A 6 -17.33 -22.83 3.39
N SER A 7 -16.83 -21.61 3.25
CA SER A 7 -15.92 -21.07 4.27
C SER A 7 -16.61 -20.92 5.63
N LYS A 8 -17.87 -20.47 5.69
CA LYS A 8 -18.59 -20.27 6.95
C LYS A 8 -19.02 -21.54 7.69
N LEU A 9 -19.30 -22.64 6.98
CA LEU A 9 -19.76 -23.88 7.60
C LEU A 9 -18.64 -24.91 7.76
N PHE A 10 -17.67 -24.91 6.85
CA PHE A 10 -16.64 -25.92 6.78
C PHE A 10 -15.42 -25.57 7.64
N LEU A 11 -15.03 -24.29 7.76
CA LEU A 11 -13.94 -23.91 8.68
C LEU A 11 -14.27 -24.25 10.15
N PRO A 12 -15.46 -23.94 10.69
CA PRO A 12 -15.81 -24.36 12.05
C PRO A 12 -15.90 -25.88 12.23
N TRP A 13 -16.06 -26.63 11.14
CA TRP A 13 -15.91 -28.09 11.18
C TRP A 13 -14.44 -28.48 11.23
N MET A 14 -13.59 -27.92 10.36
CA MET A 14 -12.13 -28.14 10.39
C MET A 14 -11.52 -27.79 11.75
N GLU A 15 -11.90 -26.66 12.35
CA GLU A 15 -11.44 -26.28 13.68
C GLU A 15 -11.82 -27.32 14.75
N ARG A 16 -13.01 -27.92 14.68
CA ARG A 16 -13.43 -28.99 15.60
C ARG A 16 -12.70 -30.30 15.35
N VAL A 17 -12.36 -30.58 14.09
CA VAL A 17 -11.60 -31.77 13.70
C VAL A 17 -10.19 -31.79 14.31
N ILE A 18 -9.64 -30.63 14.72
CA ILE A 18 -8.37 -30.60 15.46
C ILE A 18 -8.50 -31.27 16.84
N ASP A 19 -9.66 -31.16 17.48
CA ASP A 19 -9.95 -31.74 18.80
C ASP A 19 -10.46 -33.19 18.72
N GLU A 20 -10.81 -33.65 17.52
CA GLU A 20 -11.26 -35.02 17.24
C GLU A 20 -10.08 -35.82 16.67
N GLU A 21 -9.87 -37.07 17.10
CA GLU A 21 -8.78 -37.94 16.58
C GLU A 21 -9.03 -38.37 15.12
N VAL A 22 -8.96 -37.42 14.18
CA VAL A 22 -9.14 -37.65 12.75
C VAL A 22 -7.79 -38.00 12.11
N GLU A 23 -7.81 -38.98 11.22
CA GLU A 23 -6.63 -39.41 10.47
C GLU A 23 -6.06 -38.27 9.61
N ASP A 24 -4.73 -38.22 9.53
CA ASP A 24 -3.97 -37.20 8.80
C ASP A 24 -4.33 -37.16 7.30
N ASN A 25 -4.53 -38.32 6.69
CA ASN A 25 -4.95 -38.50 5.30
C ASN A 25 -6.25 -37.72 4.96
N VAL A 26 -7.24 -37.66 5.85
CA VAL A 26 -8.51 -36.97 5.63
C VAL A 26 -8.29 -35.45 5.58
N ILE A 27 -7.45 -34.94 6.48
CA ILE A 27 -7.10 -33.51 6.49
C ILE A 27 -6.30 -33.14 5.25
N GLU A 28 -5.34 -33.98 4.86
CA GLU A 28 -4.58 -33.78 3.62
C GLU A 28 -5.48 -33.75 2.38
N ASP A 29 -6.41 -34.70 2.25
CA ASP A 29 -7.37 -34.76 1.13
C ASP A 29 -8.25 -33.50 1.06
N VAL A 30 -8.66 -32.98 2.23
CA VAL A 30 -9.42 -31.73 2.34
C VAL A 30 -8.59 -30.54 1.88
N LEU A 31 -7.37 -30.38 2.41
CA LEU A 31 -6.47 -29.28 2.03
C LEU A 31 -6.14 -29.34 0.53
N GLN A 32 -5.90 -30.54 0.00
CA GLN A 32 -5.65 -30.76 -1.42
C GLN A 32 -6.87 -30.39 -2.27
N THR A 33 -8.09 -30.69 -1.81
CA THR A 33 -9.33 -30.26 -2.49
C THR A 33 -9.41 -28.74 -2.57
N PHE A 34 -9.09 -28.03 -1.48
CA PHE A 34 -9.08 -26.56 -1.46
C PHE A 34 -8.04 -26.00 -2.43
N HIS A 35 -6.84 -26.58 -2.45
CA HIS A 35 -5.80 -26.25 -3.42
C HIS A 35 -6.27 -26.46 -4.87
N LEU A 36 -6.91 -27.60 -5.17
CA LEU A 36 -7.44 -27.87 -6.50
C LEU A 36 -8.52 -26.87 -6.91
N ILE A 37 -9.42 -26.47 -6.00
CA ILE A 37 -10.42 -25.43 -6.27
C ILE A 37 -9.74 -24.11 -6.64
N LEU A 38 -8.67 -23.74 -5.93
CA LEU A 38 -7.89 -22.54 -6.24
C LEU A 38 -7.25 -22.63 -7.63
N LEU A 39 -6.81 -23.82 -8.07
CA LEU A 39 -6.17 -24.01 -9.38
C LEU A 39 -7.18 -24.10 -10.55
N SER A 40 -8.26 -24.87 -10.38
CA SER A 40 -9.08 -25.37 -11.50
C SER A 40 -10.35 -24.57 -11.77
N SER A 41 -10.78 -23.70 -10.86
CA SER A 41 -11.99 -22.89 -11.06
C SER A 41 -11.73 -21.67 -11.96
N SER A 42 -12.79 -21.07 -12.50
CA SER A 42 -12.65 -19.86 -13.30
C SER A 42 -11.99 -18.74 -12.49
N GLU A 43 -11.30 -17.82 -13.16
CA GLU A 43 -10.55 -16.73 -12.51
C GLU A 43 -11.40 -15.97 -11.49
N VAL A 44 -12.64 -15.63 -11.85
CA VAL A 44 -13.58 -14.93 -10.95
C VAL A 44 -13.99 -15.79 -9.74
N GLN A 45 -14.26 -17.09 -9.93
CA GLN A 45 -14.72 -17.97 -8.85
C GLN A 45 -13.58 -18.33 -7.87
N SER A 46 -12.42 -18.70 -8.40
CA SER A 46 -11.20 -18.94 -7.63
C SER A 46 -10.82 -17.72 -6.80
N GLN A 47 -10.96 -16.52 -7.35
CA GLN A 47 -10.71 -15.29 -6.61
C GLN A 47 -11.73 -15.06 -5.48
N ILE A 48 -13.03 -15.23 -5.74
CA ILE A 48 -14.05 -15.11 -4.68
C ILE A 48 -13.76 -16.11 -3.56
N PHE A 49 -13.35 -17.32 -3.91
CA PHE A 49 -12.97 -18.34 -2.95
C PHE A 49 -11.70 -17.96 -2.18
N ALA A 50 -10.66 -17.48 -2.85
CA ALA A 50 -9.42 -17.02 -2.23
C ALA A 50 -9.68 -15.89 -1.22
N ASN A 51 -10.46 -14.89 -1.61
CA ASN A 51 -10.84 -13.79 -0.72
C ASN A 51 -11.66 -14.29 0.49
N ALA A 52 -12.54 -15.27 0.29
CA ALA A 52 -13.27 -15.87 1.40
C ALA A 52 -12.35 -16.63 2.38
N LEU A 53 -11.35 -17.35 1.89
CA LEU A 53 -10.35 -18.03 2.73
C LEU A 53 -9.49 -17.03 3.51
N LEU A 54 -9.01 -15.96 2.85
CA LEU A 54 -8.24 -14.89 3.51
C LEU A 54 -9.02 -14.22 4.64
N SER A 55 -10.34 -14.07 4.50
CA SER A 55 -11.20 -13.51 5.56
C SER A 55 -11.60 -14.51 6.64
N SER A 56 -11.13 -15.76 6.58
CA SER A 56 -11.55 -16.85 7.48
C SER A 56 -10.41 -17.46 8.29
N CYS A 57 -9.35 -16.71 8.62
CA CYS A 57 -8.23 -17.24 9.42
C CYS A 57 -7.52 -18.48 8.81
N TRP A 58 -7.49 -18.58 7.48
CA TRP A 58 -6.99 -19.77 6.78
C TRP A 58 -5.51 -20.05 7.05
N PHE A 59 -4.68 -19.01 7.22
CA PHE A 59 -3.26 -19.21 7.51
C PHE A 59 -3.07 -19.84 8.89
N THR A 60 -3.71 -19.31 9.91
CA THR A 60 -3.66 -19.81 11.28
C THR A 60 -4.08 -21.28 11.34
N LEU A 61 -5.17 -21.62 10.65
CA LEU A 61 -5.63 -22.99 10.55
C LEU A 61 -4.63 -23.90 9.83
N SER A 62 -4.07 -23.43 8.72
CA SER A 62 -3.08 -24.17 7.92
C SER A 62 -1.81 -24.46 8.73
N PHE A 63 -1.30 -23.48 9.48
CA PHE A 63 -0.13 -23.66 10.34
C PHE A 63 -0.41 -24.55 11.56
N LYS A 64 -1.64 -24.55 12.10
CA LYS A 64 -2.03 -25.52 13.13
C LYS A 64 -1.92 -26.95 12.62
N TYR A 65 -2.47 -27.24 11.43
CA TYR A 65 -2.35 -28.58 10.84
C TYR A 65 -0.91 -28.94 10.49
N LEU A 66 -0.13 -27.98 9.99
CA LEU A 66 1.28 -28.18 9.72
C LEU A 66 2.08 -28.54 10.98
N GLY A 67 1.73 -27.94 12.13
CA GLY A 67 2.33 -28.26 13.42
C GLY A 67 1.91 -29.61 14.00
N LEU A 68 0.66 -30.03 13.76
CA LEU A 68 0.11 -31.32 14.20
C LEU A 68 0.61 -32.49 13.35
N PHE A 69 0.70 -32.31 12.04
CA PHE A 69 1.04 -33.33 11.07
C PHE A 69 2.33 -32.96 10.33
N GLN A 70 3.48 -33.26 10.94
CA GLN A 70 4.80 -32.87 10.44
C GLN A 70 5.32 -33.82 9.35
N THR A 71 4.53 -34.03 8.30
CA THR A 71 4.91 -34.83 7.13
C THR A 71 5.38 -33.92 5.99
N ASP A 72 6.32 -34.39 5.16
CA ASP A 72 6.76 -33.64 3.99
C ASP A 72 5.60 -33.36 3.01
N GLN A 73 4.66 -34.30 2.91
CA GLN A 73 3.45 -34.18 2.09
C GLN A 73 2.51 -33.10 2.60
N MET A 74 2.24 -33.05 3.91
CA MET A 74 1.45 -31.98 4.54
C MET A 74 2.11 -30.62 4.30
N ARG A 75 3.43 -30.52 4.52
CA ARG A 75 4.18 -29.28 4.27
C ARG A 75 4.03 -28.78 2.84
N THR A 76 4.29 -29.64 1.87
CA THR A 76 4.15 -29.27 0.46
C THR A 76 2.71 -28.88 0.13
N THR A 77 1.72 -29.62 0.64
CA THR A 77 0.29 -29.34 0.40
C THR A 77 -0.11 -27.98 0.96
N VAL A 78 0.25 -27.68 2.21
CA VAL A 78 -0.05 -26.41 2.87
C VAL A 78 0.62 -25.24 2.15
N TYR A 79 1.93 -25.31 1.89
CA TYR A 79 2.64 -24.19 1.26
C TYR A 79 2.23 -23.94 -0.19
N LEU A 80 1.97 -24.99 -0.98
CA LEU A 80 1.43 -24.80 -2.32
C LEU A 80 0.01 -24.22 -2.30
N SER A 81 -0.83 -24.66 -1.36
CA SER A 81 -2.16 -24.07 -1.15
C SER A 81 -2.07 -22.58 -0.81
N ILE A 82 -1.15 -22.21 0.08
CA ILE A 82 -0.86 -20.81 0.43
C ILE A 82 -0.38 -20.05 -0.81
N ALA A 83 0.54 -20.60 -1.59
CA ALA A 83 1.05 -19.94 -2.79
C ALA A 83 -0.06 -19.69 -3.82
N SER A 84 -0.91 -20.68 -4.10
CA SER A 84 -2.05 -20.52 -5.00
C SER A 84 -3.11 -19.56 -4.45
N LEU A 85 -3.34 -19.56 -3.14
CA LEU A 85 -4.22 -18.60 -2.49
C LEU A 85 -3.73 -17.17 -2.73
N ILE A 86 -2.42 -16.95 -2.53
CA ILE A 86 -1.77 -15.66 -2.74
C ILE A 86 -1.87 -15.24 -4.22
N ASP A 87 -1.60 -16.14 -5.17
CA ASP A 87 -1.72 -15.79 -6.59
C ASP A 87 -3.14 -15.32 -6.95
N ARG A 88 -4.16 -16.03 -6.46
CA ARG A 88 -5.56 -15.72 -6.77
C ARG A 88 -6.04 -14.44 -6.10
N ALA A 89 -5.42 -14.04 -4.99
CA ALA A 89 -5.78 -12.83 -4.26
C ALA A 89 -5.03 -11.59 -4.79
N PHE A 90 -3.73 -11.71 -5.08
CA PHE A 90 -2.83 -10.57 -5.32
C PHE A 90 -2.36 -10.46 -6.78
N GLY A 91 -2.49 -11.52 -7.57
CA GLY A 91 -2.04 -11.53 -8.96
C GLY A 91 -1.19 -12.76 -9.30
N PRO A 92 -1.05 -13.07 -10.59
CA PRO A 92 -0.30 -14.23 -11.03
C PRO A 92 1.15 -14.08 -10.58
N ASP A 93 1.77 -15.20 -10.21
CA ASP A 93 3.15 -15.30 -9.75
C ASP A 93 3.49 -14.59 -8.43
N PHE A 94 2.52 -13.96 -7.76
CA PHE A 94 2.76 -13.32 -6.46
C PHE A 94 3.14 -14.35 -5.38
N GLY A 95 2.61 -15.56 -5.47
CA GLY A 95 2.93 -16.71 -4.61
C GLY A 95 4.22 -17.44 -4.97
N GLN A 96 4.94 -17.02 -6.02
CA GLN A 96 6.14 -17.70 -6.49
C GLN A 96 7.22 -17.88 -5.41
N PRO A 97 7.52 -16.88 -4.53
CA PRO A 97 8.50 -17.07 -3.47
C PRO A 97 8.19 -18.27 -2.57
N VAL A 98 6.90 -18.51 -2.27
CA VAL A 98 6.48 -19.65 -1.44
C VAL A 98 6.65 -20.97 -2.19
N ARG A 99 6.36 -21.02 -3.50
CA ARG A 99 6.59 -22.22 -4.32
C ARG A 99 8.07 -22.59 -4.37
N ASP A 100 8.94 -21.61 -4.60
CA ASP A 100 10.38 -21.84 -4.75
C ASP A 100 11.02 -22.35 -3.46
N ALA A 101 10.48 -21.95 -2.30
CA ALA A 101 10.97 -22.34 -0.99
C ALA A 101 10.24 -23.54 -0.35
N CYS A 102 9.15 -24.04 -0.93
CA CYS A 102 8.16 -24.87 -0.23
C CYS A 102 8.73 -26.11 0.50
N VAL A 103 9.76 -26.74 -0.06
CA VAL A 103 10.41 -27.93 0.54
C VAL A 103 11.37 -27.61 1.67
N PHE A 104 11.80 -26.35 1.78
CA PHE A 104 12.78 -25.85 2.75
C PHE A 104 12.13 -25.02 3.86
N LEU A 105 10.84 -24.74 3.75
CA LEU A 105 10.11 -23.97 4.75
C LEU A 105 9.84 -24.82 6.01
N PRO A 106 9.83 -24.18 7.20
CA PRO A 106 9.64 -24.87 8.46
C PRO A 106 8.19 -25.32 8.68
N PHE A 107 7.95 -26.14 9.70
CA PHE A 107 6.58 -26.50 10.11
C PHE A 107 5.99 -25.45 11.07
N ASP A 108 6.84 -24.87 11.93
CA ASP A 108 6.45 -23.90 12.94
C ASP A 108 6.49 -22.47 12.37
N PRO A 109 5.41 -21.67 12.49
CA PRO A 109 5.44 -20.26 12.11
C PRO A 109 6.49 -19.42 12.86
N LEU A 110 6.90 -19.78 14.08
CA LEU A 110 7.98 -19.09 14.80
C LEU A 110 9.35 -19.29 14.14
N GLU A 111 9.55 -20.44 13.49
CA GLU A 111 10.77 -20.69 12.72
C GLU A 111 10.83 -19.79 11.47
N LEU A 112 9.69 -19.41 10.86
CA LEU A 112 9.68 -18.42 9.78
C LEU A 112 10.26 -17.09 10.22
N VAL A 113 9.90 -16.65 11.43
CA VAL A 113 10.42 -15.42 12.03
C VAL A 113 11.91 -15.56 12.36
N PHE A 114 12.33 -16.73 12.84
CA PHE A 114 13.74 -17.04 13.09
C PHE A 114 14.59 -16.97 11.81
N LEU A 115 14.08 -17.45 10.68
CA LEU A 115 14.77 -17.41 9.39
C LEU A 115 15.13 -15.98 8.98
N LEU A 116 14.29 -14.99 9.26
CA LEU A 116 14.57 -13.59 8.95
C LEU A 116 15.82 -13.06 9.67
N GLY A 117 16.06 -13.51 10.90
CA GLY A 117 17.22 -13.11 11.69
C GLY A 117 18.56 -13.67 11.19
N GLN A 118 18.54 -14.59 10.21
CA GLN A 118 19.73 -15.26 9.70
C GLN A 118 20.38 -14.51 8.52
N LYS A 119 21.70 -14.65 8.40
CA LYS A 119 22.47 -14.05 7.31
C LYS A 119 22.48 -14.96 6.07
N HIS A 120 22.21 -14.41 4.88
CA HIS A 120 22.11 -15.16 3.60
C HIS A 120 23.30 -16.11 3.32
N SER A 121 24.51 -15.77 3.77
CA SER A 121 25.73 -16.55 3.48
C SER A 121 25.80 -17.90 4.19
N LEU A 122 24.85 -18.22 5.07
CA LEU A 122 24.88 -19.44 5.88
C LEU A 122 24.39 -20.66 5.10
N TYR A 123 23.36 -20.51 4.25
CA TYR A 123 22.76 -21.61 3.49
C TYR A 123 22.28 -21.13 2.11
N PRO A 124 22.51 -21.89 1.02
CA PRO A 124 22.07 -21.53 -0.33
C PRO A 124 20.56 -21.30 -0.46
N GLU A 125 19.76 -22.01 0.31
CA GLU A 125 18.28 -22.01 0.24
C GLU A 125 17.65 -20.91 1.10
N LEU A 126 18.40 -20.37 2.07
CA LEU A 126 17.91 -19.37 3.03
C LEU A 126 17.31 -18.11 2.37
N PRO A 127 17.89 -17.54 1.30
CA PRO A 127 17.28 -16.38 0.63
C PRO A 127 15.87 -16.67 0.10
N LEU A 128 15.64 -17.88 -0.43
CA LEU A 128 14.32 -18.30 -0.91
C LEU A 128 13.34 -18.38 0.26
N CYS A 129 13.74 -19.03 1.35
CA CYS A 129 12.91 -19.15 2.54
C CYS A 129 12.59 -17.79 3.18
N GLN A 130 13.53 -16.85 3.18
CA GLN A 130 13.31 -15.49 3.68
C GLN A 130 12.33 -14.71 2.80
N CYS A 131 12.43 -14.82 1.48
CA CYS A 131 11.46 -14.20 0.57
C CYS A 131 10.05 -14.74 0.80
N ALA A 132 9.91 -16.06 0.94
CA ALA A 132 8.64 -16.71 1.28
C ALA A 132 8.12 -16.29 2.67
N ALA A 133 8.99 -16.25 3.68
CA ALA A 133 8.62 -15.84 5.03
C ALA A 133 8.11 -14.39 5.08
N ILE A 134 8.79 -13.44 4.42
CA ILE A 134 8.36 -12.05 4.32
C ILE A 134 6.99 -11.96 3.65
N LEU A 135 6.79 -12.68 2.54
CA LEU A 135 5.52 -12.68 1.83
C LEU A 135 4.37 -13.26 2.68
N ILE A 136 4.60 -14.40 3.36
CA ILE A 136 3.60 -15.00 4.24
C ILE A 136 3.26 -14.07 5.41
N LEU A 137 4.27 -13.50 6.08
CA LEU A 137 4.09 -12.56 7.19
C LEU A 137 3.36 -11.30 6.74
N TYR A 138 3.65 -10.80 5.54
CA TYR A 138 2.96 -9.68 4.95
C TYR A 138 1.47 -9.96 4.71
N VAL A 139 1.17 -11.04 3.97
CA VAL A 139 -0.20 -11.37 3.59
C VAL A 139 -1.05 -11.72 4.82
N THR A 140 -0.48 -12.43 5.79
CA THR A 140 -1.16 -12.74 7.06
C THR A 140 -1.46 -11.48 7.86
N SER A 141 -0.49 -10.56 7.97
CA SER A 141 -0.71 -9.29 8.66
C SER A 141 -1.78 -8.45 7.98
N LEU A 142 -1.82 -8.47 6.65
CA LEU A 142 -2.82 -7.77 5.82
C LEU A 142 -4.22 -8.41 5.91
N SER A 143 -4.32 -9.72 6.13
CA SER A 143 -5.60 -10.40 6.40
C SER A 143 -6.08 -10.25 7.85
N GLY A 144 -5.28 -9.63 8.72
CA GLY A 144 -5.58 -9.47 10.14
C GLY A 144 -5.24 -10.71 10.98
N GLU A 145 -4.53 -11.67 10.41
CA GLU A 145 -4.00 -12.83 11.13
C GLU A 145 -2.65 -12.54 11.77
N ARG A 146 -2.32 -13.27 12.83
CA ARG A 146 -1.06 -13.15 13.58
C ARG A 146 -0.47 -14.54 13.80
N LEU A 147 0.58 -14.84 13.03
CA LEU A 147 1.32 -16.11 13.15
C LEU A 147 2.35 -16.10 14.27
N ALA A 148 2.83 -14.91 14.65
CA ALA A 148 3.79 -14.69 15.71
C ALA A 148 3.51 -13.35 16.39
N ASP A 149 4.18 -13.11 17.52
CA ASP A 149 4.12 -11.81 18.19
C ASP A 149 4.70 -10.70 17.31
N ASP A 150 3.96 -9.61 17.15
CA ASP A 150 4.33 -8.51 16.25
C ASP A 150 5.67 -7.85 16.66
N ALA A 151 6.01 -7.80 17.95
CA ALA A 151 7.31 -7.26 18.40
C ALA A 151 8.46 -8.20 18.02
N GLN A 152 8.24 -9.51 18.09
CA GLN A 152 9.21 -10.50 17.63
C GLN A 152 9.41 -10.43 16.12
N VAL A 153 8.31 -10.30 15.35
CA VAL A 153 8.36 -10.15 13.90
C VAL A 153 9.13 -8.88 13.52
N LEU A 154 8.85 -7.76 14.21
CA LEU A 154 9.56 -6.49 14.00
C LEU A 154 11.06 -6.64 14.25
N ALA A 155 11.46 -7.18 15.40
CA ALA A 155 12.87 -7.37 15.74
C ALA A 155 13.60 -8.27 14.73
N SER A 156 12.96 -9.34 14.27
CA SER A 156 13.54 -10.24 13.26
C SER A 156 13.59 -9.60 11.86
N LEU A 157 12.62 -8.76 11.50
CA LEU A 157 12.63 -8.00 10.26
C LEU A 157 13.72 -6.92 10.27
N GLU A 158 13.95 -6.26 11.40
CA GLU A 158 15.05 -5.32 11.58
C GLU A 158 16.41 -6.00 11.43
N GLN A 159 16.56 -7.17 12.07
CA GLN A 159 17.75 -7.98 11.92
C GLN A 159 17.96 -8.39 10.45
N TYR A 160 16.89 -8.80 9.75
CA TYR A 160 16.94 -9.12 8.32
C TYR A 160 17.47 -7.95 7.49
N ILE A 161 16.95 -6.73 7.72
CA ILE A 161 17.40 -5.51 7.03
C ILE A 161 18.89 -5.29 7.27
N LEU A 162 19.34 -5.36 8.53
CA LEU A 162 20.73 -5.08 8.90
C LEU A 162 21.72 -6.11 8.33
N VAL A 163 21.42 -7.40 8.45
CA VAL A 163 22.37 -8.46 8.07
C VAL A 163 22.40 -8.74 6.57
N ASN A 164 21.34 -8.37 5.84
CA ASN A 164 21.17 -8.69 4.42
C ASN A 164 21.11 -7.47 3.50
N CYS A 165 21.29 -6.24 4.02
CA CYS A 165 21.28 -4.99 3.24
C CYS A 165 22.20 -5.03 2.00
N ARG A 166 23.36 -5.68 2.10
CA ARG A 166 24.31 -5.79 0.98
C ARG A 166 23.76 -6.58 -0.20
N ASN A 167 22.85 -7.52 0.05
CA ASN A 167 22.27 -8.36 -1.00
C ASN A 167 21.28 -7.55 -1.83
N PHE A 168 20.50 -6.67 -1.20
CA PHE A 168 19.64 -5.69 -1.88
C PHE A 168 20.44 -4.76 -2.78
N LEU A 169 21.61 -4.30 -2.29
CA LEU A 169 22.48 -3.40 -3.05
C LEU A 169 23.19 -4.08 -4.24
N SER A 170 23.30 -5.41 -4.24
CA SER A 170 24.02 -6.16 -5.28
C SER A 170 23.12 -6.81 -6.34
N ALA A 171 21.83 -7.01 -6.03
CA ALA A 171 20.90 -7.73 -6.88
C ALA A 171 19.91 -6.75 -7.53
N THR A 172 20.15 -6.41 -8.79
CA THR A 172 19.11 -5.91 -9.69
C THR A 172 17.99 -6.94 -9.75
N GLY A 173 16.87 -6.73 -9.05
CA GLY A 173 15.64 -7.48 -9.36
C GLY A 173 14.72 -7.97 -8.25
N ASN A 174 14.85 -7.55 -6.98
CA ASN A 174 13.86 -7.95 -5.96
C ASN A 174 13.09 -6.78 -5.33
N TYR A 175 12.62 -5.86 -6.18
CA TYR A 175 11.79 -4.71 -5.79
C TYR A 175 10.52 -5.11 -5.04
N LEU A 176 9.94 -6.27 -5.37
CA LEU A 176 8.79 -6.82 -4.66
C LEU A 176 9.13 -7.10 -3.18
N ILE A 177 10.25 -7.77 -2.91
CA ILE A 177 10.65 -8.09 -1.53
C ILE A 177 10.96 -6.83 -0.75
N LEU A 178 11.63 -5.84 -1.35
CA LEU A 178 11.89 -4.56 -0.68
C LEU A 178 10.58 -3.81 -0.36
N ALA A 179 9.61 -3.79 -1.28
CA ALA A 179 8.29 -3.22 -1.03
C ALA A 179 7.56 -3.98 0.09
N LEU A 180 7.57 -5.32 0.08
CA LEU A 180 6.96 -6.14 1.14
C LEU A 180 7.61 -5.89 2.51
N VAL A 181 8.94 -5.77 2.56
CA VAL A 181 9.68 -5.42 3.79
C VAL A 181 9.24 -4.07 4.32
N LEU A 182 9.19 -3.03 3.47
CA LEU A 182 8.78 -1.70 3.88
C LEU A 182 7.34 -1.69 4.40
N HIS A 183 6.42 -2.31 3.66
CA HIS A 183 5.00 -2.31 4.04
C HIS A 183 4.74 -3.14 5.29
N LEU A 184 5.42 -4.27 5.46
CA LEU A 184 5.37 -5.04 6.70
C LEU A 184 5.97 -4.25 7.88
N TYR A 185 7.11 -3.59 7.67
CA TYR A 185 7.76 -2.76 8.68
C TYR A 185 6.84 -1.62 9.15
N GLY A 186 6.28 -0.87 8.20
CA GLY A 186 5.34 0.22 8.50
C GLY A 186 4.08 -0.27 9.20
N LEU A 187 3.53 -1.42 8.79
CA LEU A 187 2.37 -2.01 9.44
C LEU A 187 2.64 -2.37 10.91
N LEU A 188 3.79 -2.98 11.19
CA LEU A 188 4.19 -3.35 12.54
C LEU A 188 4.45 -2.12 13.42
N ARG A 189 5.08 -1.08 12.86
CA ARG A 189 5.38 0.17 13.56
C ARG A 189 4.16 1.02 13.86
N CYS A 190 3.16 1.00 12.99
CA CYS A 190 1.92 1.74 13.16
C CYS A 190 0.86 1.00 14.01
N SER A 191 1.11 -0.26 14.39
CA SER A 191 0.22 -1.01 15.27
C SER A 191 0.02 -0.26 16.60
N PRO A 192 -1.19 -0.23 17.20
CA PRO A 192 -1.42 0.42 18.49
C PRO A 192 -0.48 -0.05 19.60
N ALA A 193 -0.06 -1.31 19.54
CA ALA A 193 0.98 -1.85 20.42
C ALA A 193 2.41 -1.49 19.94
N GLY A 194 2.60 -1.39 18.62
CA GLY A 194 3.86 -1.06 17.95
C GLY A 194 4.41 0.33 18.22
N ILE A 195 3.55 1.31 18.49
CA ILE A 195 3.96 2.68 18.84
C ILE A 195 4.90 2.70 20.07
N ASN A 196 4.76 1.73 20.98
CA ASN A 196 5.53 1.66 22.22
C ASN A 196 6.68 0.64 22.18
N TRP A 197 6.85 -0.11 21.09
CA TRP A 197 7.91 -1.11 21.03
C TRP A 197 9.28 -0.48 20.79
N PRO A 198 10.34 -1.02 21.42
CA PRO A 198 11.69 -0.67 21.03
C PRO A 198 11.91 -1.10 19.57
N TYR A 199 12.49 -0.21 18.77
CA TYR A 199 12.80 -0.47 17.36
C TYR A 199 14.24 -0.04 17.06
N SER A 200 14.82 -0.64 16.04
CA SER A 200 16.18 -0.34 15.58
C SER A 200 16.19 0.83 14.62
N ARG A 201 16.63 1.99 15.10
CA ARG A 201 16.88 3.16 14.27
C ARG A 201 17.89 2.89 13.15
N GLU A 202 18.89 2.04 13.41
CA GLU A 202 19.88 1.67 12.39
C GLU A 202 19.25 0.86 11.24
N ALA A 203 18.31 -0.03 11.55
CA ALA A 203 17.57 -0.80 10.54
C ALA A 203 16.68 0.13 9.71
N GLU A 204 15.99 1.07 10.36
CA GLU A 204 15.18 2.09 9.70
C GLU A 204 16.02 2.96 8.76
N GLU A 205 17.12 3.55 9.24
CA GLU A 205 18.03 4.35 8.40
C GLU A 205 18.61 3.53 7.23
N THR A 206 18.92 2.25 7.45
CA THR A 206 19.37 1.34 6.38
C THR A 206 18.29 1.13 5.33
N LEU A 207 17.04 0.91 5.74
CA LEU A 207 15.89 0.79 4.83
C LEU A 207 15.72 2.07 4.00
N PHE A 208 15.98 3.23 4.60
CA PHE A 208 15.85 4.53 3.92
C PHE A 208 16.90 4.68 2.82
N ILE A 209 18.15 4.26 3.12
CA ILE A 209 19.24 4.26 2.14
C ILE A 209 18.97 3.31 0.97
N LEU A 210 18.31 2.16 1.22
CA LEU A 210 17.95 1.22 0.17
C LEU A 210 16.92 1.84 -0.80
N LEU A 211 15.90 2.52 -0.27
CA LEU A 211 14.84 3.13 -1.08
C LEU A 211 15.31 4.38 -1.85
N ALA A 212 16.25 5.15 -1.30
CA ALA A 212 16.80 6.34 -1.97
C ALA A 212 17.61 6.01 -3.24
N LYS A 213 18.04 4.76 -3.42
CA LYS A 213 18.87 4.33 -4.55
C LYS A 213 18.08 3.76 -5.73
N ASP A 214 16.82 3.38 -5.51
CA ASP A 214 16.08 2.53 -6.44
C ASP A 214 14.72 3.15 -6.85
N GLU A 215 14.31 2.91 -8.09
CA GLU A 215 12.97 3.24 -8.62
C GLU A 215 11.90 2.23 -8.14
N VAL A 216 11.87 1.92 -6.85
CA VAL A 216 10.88 0.97 -6.29
C VAL A 216 9.49 1.60 -6.42
N ASP A 217 8.56 0.93 -7.11
CA ASP A 217 7.15 1.32 -7.06
C ASP A 217 6.50 0.72 -5.80
N LEU A 218 6.29 1.56 -4.79
CA LEU A 218 5.61 1.13 -3.57
C LEU A 218 4.11 0.97 -3.74
N LEU A 219 3.53 1.59 -4.77
CA LEU A 219 2.09 1.65 -4.99
C LEU A 219 1.59 0.51 -5.89
N CYS A 220 2.50 -0.34 -6.36
CA CYS A 220 2.23 -1.51 -7.20
C CYS A 220 1.56 -2.67 -6.46
N ILE A 221 1.72 -2.77 -5.14
CA ILE A 221 1.13 -3.85 -4.34
C ILE A 221 -0.02 -3.31 -3.50
N GLU A 222 -0.93 -4.19 -3.07
CA GLU A 222 -1.92 -3.81 -2.05
C GLU A 222 -1.17 -3.38 -0.79
N VAL A 223 -1.56 -2.24 -0.18
CA VAL A 223 -0.93 -1.67 1.01
C VAL A 223 -1.97 -1.49 2.11
N HIS A 224 -1.63 -1.89 3.33
CA HIS A 224 -2.49 -1.62 4.48
C HIS A 224 -2.48 -0.12 4.82
N PRO A 225 -3.63 0.54 5.08
CA PRO A 225 -3.69 1.98 5.37
C PRO A 225 -2.74 2.45 6.46
N MET A 226 -2.59 1.67 7.54
CA MET A 226 -1.66 1.99 8.64
C MET A 226 -0.18 2.00 8.20
N ALA A 227 0.22 1.11 7.29
CA ALA A 227 1.59 1.12 6.76
C ALA A 227 1.82 2.37 5.91
N LEU A 228 0.81 2.77 5.13
CA LEU A 228 0.85 3.97 4.31
C LEU A 228 0.89 5.25 5.16
N GLU A 229 0.09 5.30 6.22
CA GLU A 229 0.09 6.38 7.21
C GLU A 229 1.47 6.55 7.85
N TRP A 230 2.04 5.47 8.38
CA TRP A 230 3.40 5.49 8.93
C TRP A 230 4.43 5.95 7.91
N LEU A 231 4.34 5.49 6.66
CA LEU A 231 5.27 5.86 5.60
C LEU A 231 5.23 7.38 5.35
N PHE A 232 4.04 7.97 5.23
CA PHE A 232 3.89 9.41 5.03
C PHE A 232 4.12 10.24 6.29
N GLN A 233 4.37 9.64 7.45
CA GLN A 233 4.84 10.32 8.66
C GLN A 233 6.36 10.49 8.71
N GLN A 234 7.11 9.85 7.81
CA GLN A 234 8.56 9.83 7.86
C GLN A 234 9.19 10.95 7.02
N GLU A 235 9.84 11.91 7.70
CA GLU A 235 10.56 13.01 7.04
C GLU A 235 11.75 12.50 6.18
N GLY A 236 12.39 11.41 6.58
CA GLY A 236 13.55 10.84 5.89
C GLY A 236 13.28 10.35 4.46
N PHE A 237 12.02 10.20 4.06
CA PHE A 237 11.61 9.69 2.75
C PHE A 237 11.03 10.73 1.80
N MET A 238 10.99 12.01 2.18
CA MET A 238 10.18 13.01 1.48
C MET A 238 10.50 13.12 -0.02
N ALA A 239 11.78 13.07 -0.40
CA ALA A 239 12.18 13.06 -1.81
C ALA A 239 11.64 11.83 -2.57
N PHE A 240 11.78 10.65 -1.97
CA PHE A 240 11.26 9.41 -2.53
C PHE A 240 9.73 9.42 -2.61
N LEU A 241 9.05 9.86 -1.55
CA LEU A 241 7.58 9.96 -1.51
C LEU A 241 7.02 11.00 -2.46
N SER A 242 7.75 12.09 -2.73
CA SER A 242 7.39 13.06 -3.76
C SER A 242 7.29 12.38 -5.13
N HIS A 243 8.27 11.54 -5.49
CA HIS A 243 8.22 10.76 -6.73
C HIS A 243 7.06 9.76 -6.76
N GLN A 244 6.77 9.07 -5.65
CA GLN A 244 5.64 8.14 -5.57
C GLN A 244 4.29 8.86 -5.70
N ILE A 245 4.10 9.99 -5.01
CA ILE A 245 2.90 10.84 -5.12
C ILE A 245 2.74 11.36 -6.54
N LEU A 246 3.81 11.81 -7.20
CA LEU A 246 3.73 12.26 -8.58
C LEU A 246 3.29 11.13 -9.51
N ARG A 247 3.85 9.93 -9.35
CA ARG A 247 3.45 8.74 -10.11
C ARG A 247 1.98 8.40 -9.89
N PHE A 248 1.51 8.48 -8.65
CA PHE A 248 0.10 8.32 -8.31
C PHE A 248 -0.79 9.36 -9.01
N CYS A 249 -0.42 10.64 -8.97
CA CYS A 249 -1.14 11.72 -9.63
C CYS A 249 -1.23 11.51 -11.15
N ARG A 250 -0.13 11.10 -11.79
CA ARG A 250 -0.08 10.76 -13.23
C ARG A 250 -1.01 9.61 -13.57
N PHE A 251 -1.08 8.60 -12.70
CA PHE A 251 -1.95 7.44 -12.90
C PHE A 251 -3.44 7.78 -12.80
N LEU A 252 -3.81 8.74 -11.94
CA LEU A 252 -5.18 9.22 -11.77
C LEU A 252 -5.62 10.27 -12.81
N GLY A 253 -4.90 10.42 -13.92
CA GLY A 253 -5.19 11.41 -14.96
C GLY A 253 -6.66 11.41 -15.45
N PRO A 254 -7.06 12.42 -16.23
CA PRO A 254 -8.47 12.81 -16.52
C PRO A 254 -9.36 11.71 -17.15
N ASN A 255 -8.77 10.59 -17.55
CA ASN A 255 -9.47 9.39 -17.95
C ASN A 255 -9.42 8.37 -16.80
N GLU A 256 -10.40 8.43 -15.88
CA GLU A 256 -10.68 7.35 -14.89
C GLU A 256 -10.90 5.97 -15.53
N THR A 257 -10.92 5.89 -16.87
CA THR A 257 -10.91 4.63 -17.60
C THR A 257 -9.54 3.98 -17.49
N LEU A 258 -9.54 2.89 -16.74
CA LEU A 258 -8.47 1.92 -16.60
C LEU A 258 -7.51 2.29 -15.47
N LEU A 259 -8.04 2.22 -14.23
CA LEU A 259 -7.53 1.13 -13.39
C LEU A 259 -7.33 -0.05 -14.35
N ILE A 260 -6.08 -0.42 -14.65
CA ILE A 260 -5.80 -1.83 -14.66
C ILE A 260 -6.24 -2.25 -13.26
N VAL A 261 -7.54 -2.55 -13.14
CA VAL A 261 -8.06 -3.56 -12.28
C VAL A 261 -7.16 -4.69 -12.69
N HIS A 262 -6.04 -4.87 -11.98
CA HIS A 262 -5.45 -6.17 -11.90
C HIS A 262 -6.67 -7.05 -11.67
N GLN A 263 -6.93 -7.96 -12.62
CA GLN A 263 -8.17 -8.75 -12.69
C GLN A 263 -8.50 -9.39 -11.34
N TYR A 264 -7.47 -9.45 -10.49
CA TYR A 264 -7.41 -9.70 -9.08
C TYR A 264 -7.95 -8.53 -8.20
N GLY A 265 -9.21 -8.64 -7.80
CA GLY A 265 -10.01 -7.72 -6.95
C GLY A 265 -9.57 -7.38 -5.51
N ARG A 266 -8.29 -7.15 -5.23
CA ARG A 266 -7.87 -6.32 -4.07
C ARG A 266 -7.24 -5.01 -4.56
N LYS A 267 -7.67 -3.89 -3.98
CA LYS A 267 -7.37 -2.54 -4.51
C LYS A 267 -5.97 -2.11 -4.09
N THR A 268 -5.15 -1.74 -5.07
CA THR A 268 -3.96 -0.90 -4.88
C THR A 268 -4.34 0.43 -4.21
N ILE A 269 -3.33 1.22 -3.84
CA ILE A 269 -3.53 2.56 -3.30
C ILE A 269 -4.45 3.34 -4.23
N ASN A 270 -5.54 3.83 -3.66
CA ASN A 270 -6.59 4.49 -4.40
C ASN A 270 -6.85 5.88 -3.83
N MET A 271 -7.66 6.63 -4.57
CA MET A 271 -8.00 8.01 -4.22
C MET A 271 -8.62 8.14 -2.82
N GLN A 272 -9.34 7.12 -2.35
CA GLN A 272 -9.93 7.13 -1.01
C GLN A 272 -8.83 7.14 0.07
N MET A 273 -7.86 6.24 -0.01
CA MET A 273 -6.78 6.13 0.98
C MET A 273 -5.94 7.41 1.06
N ILE A 274 -5.54 7.97 -0.08
CA ILE A 274 -4.77 9.22 -0.11
C ILE A 274 -5.60 10.39 0.43
N SER A 275 -6.90 10.44 0.12
CA SER A 275 -7.76 11.51 0.65
C SER A 275 -7.94 11.40 2.17
N GLU A 276 -8.07 10.19 2.71
CA GLU A 276 -8.17 9.95 4.15
C GLU A 276 -6.89 10.43 4.88
N LEU A 277 -5.71 10.15 4.32
CA LEU A 277 -4.43 10.66 4.85
C LEU A 277 -4.37 12.18 4.81
N VAL A 278 -4.78 12.81 3.71
CA VAL A 278 -4.81 14.27 3.65
C VAL A 278 -5.71 14.84 4.74
N VAL A 279 -6.86 14.23 5.03
CA VAL A 279 -7.78 14.72 6.05
C VAL A 279 -7.23 14.52 7.48
N SER A 280 -6.51 13.43 7.75
CA SER A 280 -5.96 13.18 9.10
C SER A 280 -4.94 14.25 9.50
N GLY A 281 -4.14 14.74 8.54
CA GLY A 281 -3.27 15.91 8.70
C GLY A 281 -2.02 15.70 9.57
N ASP A 282 -1.87 14.52 10.16
CA ASP A 282 -0.72 14.08 10.94
C ASP A 282 0.30 13.33 10.07
N ASN A 283 0.47 13.76 8.82
CA ASN A 283 1.38 13.20 7.84
C ASN A 283 1.77 14.25 6.79
N TYR A 284 2.65 13.87 5.89
CA TYR A 284 3.23 14.76 4.89
C TYR A 284 2.53 14.75 3.52
N VAL A 285 1.38 14.07 3.33
CA VAL A 285 0.74 14.00 2.00
C VAL A 285 0.32 15.39 1.49
N ALA A 286 -0.37 16.17 2.32
CA ALA A 286 -0.81 17.51 1.95
C ALA A 286 0.36 18.48 1.64
N PRO A 287 1.40 18.60 2.49
CA PRO A 287 2.55 19.44 2.17
C PRO A 287 3.33 18.91 0.95
N LEU A 288 3.44 17.60 0.75
CA LEU A 288 4.08 17.01 -0.44
C LEU A 288 3.36 17.40 -1.73
N LEU A 289 2.03 17.35 -1.77
CA LEU A 289 1.26 17.76 -2.94
C LEU A 289 1.47 19.25 -3.27
N VAL A 290 1.51 20.11 -2.25
CA VAL A 290 1.73 21.55 -2.45
C VAL A 290 3.18 21.86 -2.83
N SER A 291 4.17 21.20 -2.22
CA SER A 291 5.58 21.37 -2.58
C SER A 291 5.86 20.86 -3.99
N LEU A 292 5.30 19.72 -4.35
CA LEU A 292 5.41 19.13 -5.69
C LEU A 292 4.86 20.08 -6.76
N LEU A 293 3.71 20.72 -6.53
CA LEU A 293 3.20 21.74 -7.47
C LEU A 293 4.18 22.89 -7.69
N LYS A 294 4.83 23.33 -6.61
CA LYS A 294 5.81 24.43 -6.68
C LYS A 294 7.05 23.99 -7.45
N GLU A 295 7.59 22.81 -7.16
CA GLU A 295 8.75 22.23 -7.86
C GLU A 295 8.47 22.08 -9.36
N LEU A 296 7.34 21.47 -9.73
CA LEU A 296 6.93 21.28 -11.13
C LEU A 296 6.71 22.62 -11.86
N GLN A 297 6.27 23.66 -11.16
CA GLN A 297 6.16 25.01 -11.71
C GLN A 297 7.55 25.58 -12.06
N GLU A 298 8.54 25.41 -11.18
CA GLU A 298 9.90 25.86 -11.41
C GLU A 298 10.56 25.10 -12.57
N GLU A 299 10.22 23.81 -12.75
CA GLU A 299 10.67 22.96 -13.86
C GLU A 299 9.92 23.20 -15.18
N GLY A 300 8.75 23.85 -15.13
CA GLY A 300 7.89 24.05 -16.31
C GLY A 300 7.15 22.80 -16.78
N ALA A 301 6.94 21.82 -15.90
CA ALA A 301 6.29 20.54 -16.19
C ALA A 301 4.75 20.65 -16.13
N GLU A 302 4.15 21.27 -17.15
CA GLU A 302 2.71 21.57 -17.20
C GLU A 302 1.79 20.35 -17.04
N ASP A 303 2.05 19.27 -17.77
CA ASP A 303 1.19 18.07 -17.72
C ASP A 303 1.17 17.43 -16.33
N ASP A 304 2.32 17.44 -15.65
CA ASP A 304 2.46 16.94 -14.28
C ASP A 304 1.76 17.84 -13.28
N MET A 305 1.87 19.17 -13.44
CA MET A 305 1.10 20.12 -12.62
C MET A 305 -0.40 19.88 -12.75
N LEU A 306 -0.91 19.64 -13.97
CA LEU A 306 -2.32 19.31 -14.19
C LEU A 306 -2.74 18.03 -13.46
N CYS A 307 -1.90 16.98 -13.50
CA CYS A 307 -2.17 15.73 -12.78
C CYS A 307 -2.28 15.96 -11.26
N VAL A 308 -1.37 16.75 -10.68
CA VAL A 308 -1.39 17.06 -9.25
C VAL A 308 -2.59 17.93 -8.88
N LEU A 309 -2.90 18.97 -9.66
CA LEU A 309 -4.07 19.84 -9.44
C LEU A 309 -5.39 19.05 -9.49
N ASN A 310 -5.53 18.15 -10.46
CA ASN A 310 -6.71 17.29 -10.59
C ASN A 310 -6.83 16.33 -9.40
N THR A 311 -5.71 15.78 -8.92
CA THR A 311 -5.68 14.94 -7.72
C THR A 311 -6.12 15.75 -6.49
N MET A 312 -5.56 16.94 -6.26
CA MET A 312 -5.99 17.80 -5.15
C MET A 312 -7.48 18.16 -5.23
N ALA A 313 -8.00 18.45 -6.42
CA ALA A 313 -9.42 18.71 -6.63
C ALA A 313 -10.28 17.46 -6.34
N GLY A 314 -9.86 16.28 -6.77
CA GLY A 314 -10.55 15.02 -6.47
C GLY A 314 -10.58 14.69 -4.98
N ILE A 315 -9.51 15.03 -4.24
CA ILE A 315 -9.44 14.87 -2.78
C ILE A 315 -10.52 15.74 -2.14
N LEU A 316 -10.62 17.02 -2.55
CA LEU A 316 -11.61 17.95 -2.02
C LEU A 316 -13.06 17.57 -2.37
N GLN A 317 -13.28 16.97 -3.54
CA GLN A 317 -14.61 16.47 -3.91
C GLN A 317 -15.06 15.33 -2.99
N LYS A 318 -14.15 14.44 -2.59
CA LYS A 318 -14.44 13.34 -1.65
C LYS A 318 -14.51 13.82 -0.21
N PHE A 319 -13.57 14.66 0.19
CA PHE A 319 -13.41 15.15 1.54
C PHE A 319 -13.21 16.68 1.55
N PRO A 320 -14.30 17.45 1.59
CA PRO A 320 -14.27 18.91 1.65
C PRO A 320 -13.36 19.49 2.74
N ASN A 321 -13.25 18.82 3.88
CA ASN A 321 -12.44 19.24 5.04
C ASN A 321 -10.92 19.20 4.79
N ALA A 322 -10.46 18.47 3.76
CA ALA A 322 -9.05 18.46 3.35
C ALA A 322 -8.55 19.86 2.94
N SER A 323 -9.45 20.80 2.63
CA SER A 323 -9.11 22.18 2.32
C SER A 323 -8.33 22.87 3.44
N ILE A 324 -8.61 22.54 4.71
CA ILE A 324 -7.88 23.08 5.86
C ILE A 324 -6.40 22.74 5.75
N GLN A 325 -6.07 21.51 5.36
CA GLN A 325 -4.69 21.03 5.27
C GLN A 325 -3.96 21.69 4.10
N PHE A 326 -4.60 21.84 2.94
CA PHE A 326 -4.00 22.61 1.84
C PHE A 326 -3.80 24.09 2.17
N CYS A 327 -4.74 24.72 2.88
CA CYS A 327 -4.57 26.10 3.36
C CYS A 327 -3.39 26.22 4.34
N LEU A 328 -3.26 25.31 5.30
CA LEU A 328 -2.15 25.30 6.27
C LEU A 328 -0.78 25.22 5.58
N HIS A 329 -0.70 24.53 4.45
CA HIS A 329 0.54 24.35 3.68
C HIS A 329 0.72 25.35 2.53
N ASN A 330 0.03 26.49 2.59
CA ASN A 330 0.15 27.61 1.66
C ASN A 330 -0.12 27.27 0.18
N VAL A 331 -1.19 26.52 -0.09
CA VAL A 331 -1.67 26.31 -1.47
C VAL A 331 -2.00 27.61 -2.20
N ALA A 332 -2.40 28.67 -1.47
CA ALA A 332 -2.73 29.97 -2.05
C ALA A 332 -1.51 30.62 -2.71
N GLY A 333 -0.36 30.61 -2.04
CA GLY A 333 0.90 31.09 -2.58
C GLY A 333 1.33 30.35 -3.83
N THR A 334 1.23 29.03 -3.82
CA THR A 334 1.57 28.19 -4.98
C THR A 334 0.63 28.44 -6.16
N VAL A 335 -0.68 28.58 -5.94
CA VAL A 335 -1.62 28.93 -7.02
C VAL A 335 -1.35 30.35 -7.53
N ARG A 336 -1.04 31.29 -6.64
CA ARG A 336 -0.69 32.65 -7.01
C ARG A 336 0.54 32.65 -7.91
N SER A 337 1.61 31.96 -7.54
CA SER A 337 2.82 31.90 -8.37
C SER A 337 2.52 31.32 -9.75
N ILE A 338 1.65 30.32 -9.86
CA ILE A 338 1.21 29.77 -11.16
C ILE A 338 0.44 30.82 -11.97
N TYR A 339 -0.53 31.54 -11.38
CA TYR A 339 -1.30 32.57 -12.09
C TYR A 339 -0.46 33.73 -12.63
N TYR A 340 0.62 34.08 -11.93
CA TYR A 340 1.53 35.14 -12.36
C TYR A 340 2.72 34.60 -13.17
N SER A 341 2.80 33.29 -13.41
CA SER A 341 3.78 32.70 -14.31
C SER A 341 3.52 33.15 -15.76
N LYS A 342 4.60 33.43 -16.49
CA LYS A 342 4.54 33.75 -17.93
C LYS A 342 4.04 32.57 -18.77
N TYR A 343 4.10 31.36 -18.23
CA TYR A 343 3.76 30.11 -18.91
C TYR A 343 2.41 29.54 -18.45
N CYS A 344 1.57 30.35 -17.78
CA CYS A 344 0.25 29.89 -17.34
C CYS A 344 -0.68 29.72 -18.55
N SER A 345 -0.91 28.47 -18.94
CA SER A 345 -1.85 28.12 -20.00
C SER A 345 -3.30 28.31 -19.53
N SER A 346 -4.25 28.30 -20.49
CA SER A 346 -5.68 28.33 -20.16
C SER A 346 -6.13 27.09 -19.39
N GLN A 347 -5.48 25.93 -19.61
CA GLN A 347 -5.80 24.68 -18.93
C GLN A 347 -5.32 24.72 -17.48
N LEU A 348 -4.08 25.13 -17.24
CA LEU A 348 -3.55 25.35 -15.88
C LEU A 348 -4.38 26.37 -15.13
N PHE A 349 -4.73 27.49 -15.78
CA PHE A 349 -5.58 28.51 -15.17
C PHE A 349 -6.93 27.94 -14.74
N ALA A 350 -7.58 27.14 -15.58
CA ALA A 350 -8.86 26.52 -15.28
C ALA A 350 -8.76 25.50 -14.12
N ALA A 351 -7.72 24.66 -14.11
CA ALA A 351 -7.49 23.68 -13.06
C ALA A 351 -7.21 24.35 -11.70
N CYS A 352 -6.35 25.38 -11.68
CA CYS A 352 -6.11 26.21 -10.49
C CYS A 352 -7.40 26.90 -10.02
N SER A 353 -8.20 27.43 -10.94
CA SER A 353 -9.46 28.09 -10.60
C SER A 353 -10.44 27.11 -9.95
N LEU A 354 -10.57 25.90 -10.49
CA LEU A 354 -11.40 24.84 -9.92
C LEU A 354 -10.96 24.48 -8.50
N LEU A 355 -9.64 24.30 -8.29
CA LEU A 355 -9.07 24.03 -6.98
C LEU A 355 -9.40 25.16 -5.98
N VAL A 356 -9.19 26.42 -6.38
CA VAL A 356 -9.51 27.61 -5.58
C VAL A 356 -11.00 27.66 -5.23
N PHE A 357 -11.89 27.44 -6.18
CA PHE A 357 -13.34 27.42 -5.91
C PHE A 357 -13.71 26.33 -4.90
N ASN A 358 -13.16 25.12 -5.06
CA ASN A 358 -13.42 24.03 -4.12
C ASN A 358 -12.93 24.38 -2.71
N ILE A 359 -11.76 25.00 -2.58
CA ILE A 359 -11.21 25.42 -1.28
C ILE A 359 -12.06 26.54 -0.67
N LEU A 360 -12.37 27.59 -1.42
CA LEU A 360 -13.17 28.72 -0.92
C LEU A 360 -14.58 28.29 -0.50
N HIS A 361 -15.16 27.29 -1.18
CA HIS A 361 -16.46 26.74 -0.83
C HIS A 361 -16.44 25.94 0.48
N THR A 362 -15.33 25.29 0.83
CA THR A 362 -15.29 24.31 1.92
C THR A 362 -14.44 24.73 3.12
N ALA A 363 -13.45 25.61 2.94
CA ALA A 363 -12.54 26.01 4.01
C ALA A 363 -13.20 26.98 5.00
N ASN A 364 -12.75 26.91 6.25
CA ASN A 364 -13.21 27.80 7.31
C ASN A 364 -12.80 29.25 7.00
N HIS A 365 -13.79 30.15 6.95
CA HIS A 365 -13.59 31.57 6.67
C HIS A 365 -12.47 32.21 7.52
N LYS A 366 -12.25 31.74 8.75
CA LYS A 366 -11.17 32.25 9.61
C LYS A 366 -9.77 31.99 9.03
N VAL A 367 -9.54 30.81 8.46
CA VAL A 367 -8.24 30.42 7.87
C VAL A 367 -7.96 31.24 6.62
N ILE A 368 -8.98 31.44 5.78
CA ILE A 368 -8.86 32.23 4.53
C ILE A 368 -8.67 33.73 4.82
N SER A 369 -9.40 34.27 5.81
CA SER A 369 -9.43 35.72 6.07
C SER A 369 -8.13 36.30 6.64
N GLN A 370 -7.21 35.45 7.13
CA GLN A 370 -5.95 35.87 7.73
C GLN A 370 -4.78 35.86 6.73
N ASP A 371 -5.00 35.38 5.51
CA ASP A 371 -3.95 35.14 4.53
C ASP A 371 -4.17 36.06 3.31
N GLU A 372 -3.24 37.00 3.15
CA GLU A 372 -3.25 37.99 2.07
C GLU A 372 -3.16 37.36 0.67
N GLU A 373 -2.60 36.15 0.55
CA GLU A 373 -2.47 35.45 -0.73
C GLU A 373 -3.84 35.02 -1.27
N TRP A 374 -4.77 34.62 -0.40
CA TRP A 374 -6.14 34.30 -0.80
C TRP A 374 -6.89 35.50 -1.38
N HIS A 375 -6.63 36.71 -0.88
CA HIS A 375 -7.24 37.93 -1.42
C HIS A 375 -6.77 38.16 -2.87
N ALA A 376 -5.47 38.06 -3.13
CA ALA A 376 -4.89 38.22 -4.46
C ALA A 376 -5.40 37.14 -5.45
N VAL A 377 -5.42 35.87 -5.02
CA VAL A 377 -5.92 34.74 -5.81
C VAL A 377 -7.40 34.93 -6.15
N THR A 378 -8.24 35.33 -5.19
CA THR A 378 -9.68 35.53 -5.39
C THR A 378 -9.98 36.68 -6.35
N ILE A 379 -9.29 37.82 -6.21
CA ILE A 379 -9.43 38.96 -7.14
C ILE A 379 -9.05 38.54 -8.56
N LYS A 380 -7.98 37.76 -8.73
CA LYS A 380 -7.53 37.30 -10.04
C LYS A 380 -8.58 36.44 -10.73
N VAL A 381 -9.18 35.49 -10.01
CA VAL A 381 -10.26 34.63 -10.52
C VAL A 381 -11.48 35.48 -10.89
N LEU A 382 -11.93 36.37 -10.00
CA LEU A 382 -13.10 37.23 -10.23
C LEU A 382 -12.95 38.16 -11.44
N ASN A 383 -11.78 38.79 -11.59
CA ASN A 383 -11.52 39.69 -12.71
C ASN A 383 -11.65 38.97 -14.06
N ILE A 384 -11.22 37.72 -14.15
CA ILE A 384 -11.28 36.94 -15.39
C ILE A 384 -12.69 36.40 -15.64
N SER A 385 -13.41 35.97 -14.59
CA SER A 385 -14.82 35.59 -14.71
C SER A 385 -15.69 36.76 -15.17
N LEU A 386 -15.45 37.96 -14.64
CA LEU A 386 -16.13 39.19 -15.06
C LEU A 386 -15.81 39.57 -16.50
N ASP A 387 -14.53 39.50 -16.91
CA ASP A 387 -14.13 39.78 -18.29
C ASP A 387 -14.74 38.76 -19.28
N THR A 388 -14.89 37.50 -18.87
CA THR A 388 -15.54 36.45 -19.66
C THR A 388 -17.04 36.68 -19.78
N ILE A 389 -17.72 37.02 -18.69
CA ILE A 389 -19.14 37.39 -18.68
C ILE A 389 -19.38 38.64 -19.53
N HIS A 390 -18.53 39.66 -19.40
CA HIS A 390 -18.65 40.89 -20.16
C HIS A 390 -18.46 40.69 -21.68
N ARG A 391 -17.61 39.74 -22.09
CA ARG A 391 -17.46 39.33 -23.50
C ARG A 391 -18.65 38.52 -24.02
N LEU A 392 -19.32 37.74 -23.18
CA LEU A 392 -20.55 37.01 -23.54
C LEU A 392 -21.77 37.92 -23.68
N PHE A 393 -21.81 39.06 -22.98
CA PHE A 393 -22.88 40.07 -23.11
C PHE A 393 -22.64 41.11 -24.22
N LEU A 394 -21.50 41.05 -24.93
CA LEU A 394 -21.17 41.90 -26.07
C LEU A 394 -21.38 41.21 -27.43
N PHE A 395 -21.90 39.99 -27.43
CA PHE A 395 -22.54 39.31 -28.57
C PHE A 395 -24.05 39.22 -28.32
#